data_AF-A0A9P4JCM0-F1
#
_entry.id   AF-A0A9P4JCM0-F1
#
_cell.length_a   1.000
_cell.length_b   1.000
_cell.length_c   1.000
_cell.angle_alpha   90.00
_cell.angle_beta   90.00
_cell.angle_gamma   90.00
#
_symmetry.space_group_name_H-M   'P 1'
#
loop_
_entity.id
_entity.type
_entity.pdbx_description
1 polymer ?
#
loop_
_entity_poly.entity_id
_entity_poly.type
_entity_poly.pdbx_seq_one_letter_code
_entity_poly.pdbx_strand_id
1 'polypeptide(L)'
;MATFTPQKLIKFGTKQVFLPKFTLTLLRPPPNSQLSPYHARFLVPLDLGKLDLRDYLYHAYGIKTTNIRSFVEQQKVKVDNEEDGTRRYRRPRAKKYMTVEMDRPFVWPEYPENWEPWGGAPPRGVEGQVKNEKGERLREGGRKMIDWERDGEAESTLRLRRMQGEALRKQAQAVKERNGQLGPKISFLQANKGDMKVKV
;
A
#
# COMPACT_ATOMS: atom_id res chain seq x y z
N MET A 1 34.90 -1.16 51.68
CA MET A 1 33.90 -1.61 50.68
C MET A 1 33.50 -0.40 49.85
N ALA A 2 33.87 -0.35 48.57
CA ALA A 2 33.50 0.75 47.69
C ALA A 2 31.99 0.64 47.40
N THR A 3 31.22 1.65 47.78
CA THR A 3 29.79 1.73 47.49
C THR A 3 29.62 1.99 45.99
N PHE A 4 29.01 1.06 45.27
CA PHE A 4 28.61 1.27 43.88
C PHE A 4 27.43 2.24 43.88
N THR A 5 27.71 3.54 43.71
CA THR A 5 26.67 4.54 43.46
C THR A 5 26.11 4.26 42.08
N PRO A 6 24.80 3.93 41.92
CA PRO A 6 24.23 3.77 40.59
C PRO A 6 24.34 5.11 39.87
N GLN A 7 25.25 5.20 38.91
CA GLN A 7 25.44 6.41 38.13
C GLN A 7 24.10 6.78 37.50
N LYS A 8 23.66 8.02 37.72
CA LYS A 8 22.51 8.59 37.04
C LYS A 8 22.84 8.57 35.54
N LEU A 9 22.32 7.57 34.82
CA LEU A 9 22.64 7.25 33.41
C LEU A 9 22.37 8.42 32.44
N ILE A 10 21.75 9.50 32.94
CA ILE A 10 21.36 10.69 32.19
C ILE A 10 22.00 11.92 32.83
N LYS A 11 23.00 12.48 32.14
CA LYS A 11 23.61 13.77 32.50
C LYS A 11 22.81 14.91 31.85
N PHE A 12 22.34 15.85 32.67
CA PHE A 12 21.65 17.05 32.22
C PHE A 12 22.60 18.24 32.07
N GLY A 13 22.15 19.24 31.31
CA GLY A 13 22.89 20.50 31.15
C GLY A 13 22.90 21.32 32.44
N THR A 14 23.87 22.22 32.57
CA THR A 14 23.97 23.16 33.71
C THR A 14 23.19 24.45 33.48
N LYS A 15 22.92 24.79 32.21
CA LYS A 15 22.17 26.00 31.84
C LYS A 15 20.69 25.80 32.15
N GLN A 16 20.18 26.57 33.11
CA GLN A 16 18.77 26.52 33.50
C GLN A 16 17.94 27.43 32.61
N VAL A 17 16.86 26.90 32.05
CA VAL A 17 15.88 27.65 31.25
C VAL A 17 14.53 27.53 31.95
N PHE A 18 14.14 28.58 32.68
CA PHE A 18 12.90 28.57 33.45
C PHE A 18 11.65 28.73 32.59
N LEU A 19 11.76 29.47 31.48
CA LEU A 19 10.63 29.81 30.61
C LEU A 19 10.95 29.44 29.15
N PRO A 20 10.87 28.14 28.79
CA PRO A 20 11.14 27.70 27.43
C PRO A 20 10.09 28.24 26.46
N LYS A 21 10.53 28.98 25.43
CA LYS A 21 9.69 29.52 24.36
C LYS A 21 9.84 28.69 23.08
N PHE A 22 9.20 27.54 23.04
CA PHE A 22 9.09 26.76 21.81
C PHE A 22 7.85 25.87 21.81
N THR A 23 7.47 25.40 20.62
CA THR A 23 6.34 24.48 20.45
C THR A 23 6.87 23.16 19.89
N LEU A 24 6.47 22.06 20.51
CA LEU A 24 6.68 20.72 19.99
C LEU A 24 5.34 20.20 19.47
N THR A 25 5.33 19.63 18.27
CA THR A 25 4.14 18.97 17.74
C THR A 25 4.39 17.48 17.68
N LEU A 26 3.64 16.71 18.47
CA LEU A 26 3.63 15.26 18.36
C LEU A 26 2.93 14.87 17.04
N LEU A 27 3.64 14.13 16.20
CA LEU A 27 3.15 13.69 14.90
C LEU A 27 2.55 12.29 15.01
N ARG A 28 1.38 12.13 14.40
CA ARG A 28 0.82 10.80 14.19
C ARG A 28 1.66 10.03 13.18
N PRO A 29 2.05 8.77 13.46
CA PRO A 29 2.70 7.93 12.47
C PRO A 29 1.73 7.72 11.29
N PRO A 30 2.22 7.76 10.04
CA PRO A 30 1.39 7.38 8.92
C PRO A 30 0.99 5.90 9.07
N PRO A 31 -0.24 5.51 8.74
CA PRO A 31 -0.71 4.11 8.83
C PRO A 31 0.12 3.06 8.10
N ASN A 32 0.89 3.44 7.06
CA ASN A 32 1.81 2.54 6.37
C ASN A 32 3.23 2.54 6.96
N SER A 33 3.48 3.33 8.02
CA SER A 33 4.78 3.42 8.65
C SER A 33 4.89 2.37 9.74
N GLN A 34 5.90 1.51 9.60
CA GLN A 34 6.29 0.51 10.61
C GLN A 34 7.03 1.17 11.78
N LEU A 35 6.46 2.22 12.35
CA LEU A 35 7.02 2.83 13.55
C LEU A 35 6.61 2.00 14.76
N SER A 36 7.59 1.58 15.57
CA SER A 36 7.30 0.83 16.79
C SER A 36 6.47 1.68 17.76
N PRO A 37 5.57 1.08 18.57
CA PRO A 37 4.87 1.80 19.63
C PRO A 37 5.81 2.50 20.63
N TYR A 38 7.06 2.07 20.72
CA TYR A 38 8.09 2.70 21.56
C TYR A 38 8.74 3.93 20.90
N HIS A 39 8.36 4.27 19.67
CA HIS A 39 8.89 5.40 18.92
C HIS A 39 7.83 6.49 18.74
N ALA A 40 8.17 7.71 19.14
CA ALA A 40 7.33 8.89 18.92
C ALA A 40 8.06 9.89 18.02
N ARG A 41 7.36 10.51 17.07
CA ARG A 41 7.95 11.52 16.18
C ARG A 41 7.40 12.90 16.50
N PHE A 42 8.30 13.88 16.59
CA PHE A 42 7.98 15.27 16.86
C PHE A 42 8.44 16.16 15.71
N LEU A 43 7.61 17.14 15.35
CA LEU A 43 8.07 18.34 14.65
C LEU A 43 8.62 19.30 15.71
N VAL A 44 9.85 19.76 15.51
CA VAL A 44 10.56 20.61 16.47
C VAL A 44 11.09 21.86 15.78
N PRO A 45 11.36 22.95 16.52
CA PRO A 45 12.06 24.10 15.97
C PRO A 45 13.44 23.71 15.43
N LEU A 46 13.91 24.44 14.41
CA LEU A 46 15.19 24.14 13.77
C LEU A 46 16.38 24.24 14.74
N ASP A 47 16.28 25.17 15.69
CA ASP A 47 17.32 25.50 16.67
C ASP A 47 17.37 24.51 17.84
N LEU A 48 16.35 23.68 18.04
CA LEU A 48 16.27 22.77 19.19
C LEU A 48 17.21 21.56 19.03
N GLY A 49 18.08 21.32 20.01
CA GLY A 49 18.99 20.17 20.03
C GLY A 49 18.34 18.87 20.51
N LYS A 50 19.02 17.73 20.26
CA LYS A 50 18.57 16.42 20.78
C LYS A 50 18.61 16.36 22.30
N LEU A 51 19.64 16.95 22.89
CA LEU A 51 19.83 17.00 24.34
C LEU A 51 18.75 17.85 24.99
N ASP A 52 18.39 18.97 24.37
CA ASP A 52 17.32 19.86 24.84
C ASP A 52 15.95 19.17 24.77
N LEU A 53 15.67 18.42 23.70
CA LEU A 53 14.43 17.66 23.60
C LEU A 53 14.34 16.56 24.67
N ARG A 54 15.43 15.81 24.90
CA ARG A 54 15.51 14.80 25.96
C ARG A 54 15.23 15.42 27.33
N ASP A 55 15.91 16.53 27.62
CA ASP A 55 15.80 17.25 28.88
C ASP A 55 14.37 17.77 29.10
N TYR A 56 13.78 18.36 28.05
CA TYR A 56 12.44 18.90 28.09
C TYR A 56 11.37 17.82 28.27
N LEU A 57 11.45 16.70 27.53
CA LEU A 57 10.48 15.60 27.69
C LEU A 57 10.57 14.96 29.08
N TYR A 58 11.77 14.90 29.67
CA TYR A 58 11.96 14.40 31.01
C TYR A 58 11.36 15.34 32.07
N HIS A 59 11.68 16.64 32.02
CA HIS A 59 11.27 17.60 33.05
C HIS A 59 9.81 18.07 32.90
N ALA A 60 9.33 18.30 31.68
CA ALA A 60 7.98 18.81 31.45
C ALA A 60 6.92 17.69 31.39
N TYR A 61 7.27 16.52 30.86
CA TYR A 61 6.31 15.42 30.62
C TYR A 61 6.63 14.12 31.39
N GLY A 62 7.76 14.03 32.08
CA GLY A 62 8.14 12.81 32.82
C GLY A 62 8.43 11.61 31.92
N ILE A 63 8.82 11.83 30.66
CA ILE A 63 9.10 10.77 29.69
C ILE A 63 10.59 10.49 29.68
N LYS A 64 10.97 9.23 29.95
CA LYS A 64 12.35 8.75 29.81
C LYS A 64 12.59 8.32 28.36
N THR A 65 13.61 8.92 27.75
CA THR A 65 13.98 8.64 26.36
C THR A 65 15.35 7.96 26.30
N THR A 66 15.43 6.81 25.63
CA THR A 66 16.67 6.05 25.46
C THR A 66 17.52 6.69 24.36
N ASN A 67 16.94 6.90 23.18
CA ASN A 67 17.64 7.44 22.01
C ASN A 67 16.79 8.48 21.29
N ILE A 68 17.45 9.45 20.64
CA ILE A 68 16.79 10.48 19.83
C ILE A 68 17.51 10.59 18.49
N ARG A 69 16.76 10.32 17.42
CA ARG A 69 17.18 10.52 16.04
C ARG A 69 16.61 11.83 15.53
N SER A 70 17.43 12.66 14.88
CA SER A 70 16.98 13.94 14.31
C SER A 70 17.26 13.94 12.82
N PHE A 71 16.31 14.44 12.03
CA PHE A 71 16.52 14.71 10.62
C PHE A 71 15.91 16.07 10.25
N VAL A 72 16.56 16.77 9.33
CA VAL A 72 16.11 18.06 8.82
C VAL A 72 15.66 17.85 7.38
N GLU A 73 14.40 18.11 7.11
CA GLU A 73 13.79 18.01 5.79
C GLU A 73 13.84 19.38 5.10
N GLN A 74 14.58 19.46 4.00
CA GLN A 74 14.53 20.62 3.12
C GLN A 74 13.20 20.65 2.37
N GLN A 75 12.51 21.79 2.42
CA GLN A 75 11.27 21.99 1.68
C GLN A 75 11.58 22.29 0.19
N LYS A 76 10.63 21.92 -0.68
CA LYS A 76 10.70 22.23 -2.12
C LYS A 76 10.65 23.75 -2.34
N VAL A 77 11.31 24.23 -3.40
CA VAL A 77 11.22 25.63 -3.83
C VAL A 77 9.77 25.91 -4.23
N LYS A 78 9.23 27.01 -3.73
CA LYS A 78 7.91 27.51 -4.08
C LYS A 78 8.05 28.79 -4.88
N VAL A 79 7.08 29.03 -5.75
CA VAL A 79 6.91 30.31 -6.42
C VAL A 79 5.88 31.09 -5.61
N ASP A 80 6.31 32.18 -5.02
CA ASP A 80 5.39 33.15 -4.42
C ASP A 80 4.97 34.11 -5.54
N ASN A 81 3.66 34.29 -5.70
CA ASN A 81 3.09 35.31 -6.56
C ASN A 81 2.89 36.56 -5.70
N GLU A 82 3.63 37.63 -5.99
CA GLU A 82 3.37 38.95 -5.39
C GLU A 82 2.18 39.62 -6.09
N GLU A 83 1.53 40.59 -5.42
CA GLU A 83 0.39 41.34 -5.98
C GLU A 83 0.74 42.04 -7.31
N ASP A 84 2.01 42.43 -7.49
CA ASP A 84 2.54 43.05 -8.71
C ASP A 84 2.77 42.06 -9.88
N GLY A 85 2.39 40.78 -9.73
CA GLY A 85 2.52 39.75 -10.76
C GLY A 85 3.94 39.18 -10.94
N THR A 86 4.91 39.63 -10.15
CA THR A 86 6.28 39.10 -10.18
C THR A 86 6.35 37.74 -9.47
N ARG A 87 6.98 36.76 -10.13
CA ARG A 87 7.20 35.42 -9.58
C ARG A 87 8.55 35.35 -8.87
N ARG A 88 8.54 35.17 -7.54
CA ARG A 88 9.77 34.98 -6.76
C ARG A 88 9.93 33.52 -6.36
N TYR A 89 11.05 32.92 -6.75
CA TYR A 89 11.42 31.57 -6.33
C TYR A 89 12.01 31.62 -4.92
N ARG A 90 11.25 31.16 -3.93
CA ARG A 90 11.70 31.11 -2.55
C ARG A 90 11.64 29.69 -2.02
N ARG A 91 12.67 29.30 -1.29
CA ARG A 91 12.62 28.07 -0.50
C ARG A 91 12.08 28.39 0.90
N PRO A 92 11.00 27.72 1.35
CA PRO A 92 10.55 27.84 2.73
C PRO A 92 11.61 27.32 3.71
N ARG A 93 11.49 27.71 4.98
CA ARG A 93 12.38 27.18 6.04
C ARG A 93 12.28 25.66 6.12
N ALA A 94 13.41 25.02 6.39
CA ALA A 94 13.48 23.58 6.58
C ALA A 94 12.68 23.16 7.83
N LYS A 95 12.12 21.95 7.80
CA LYS A 95 11.39 21.35 8.93
C LYS A 95 12.28 20.36 9.62
N LYS A 96 12.40 20.46 10.95
CA LYS A 96 13.18 19.53 11.74
C LYS A 96 12.26 18.54 12.44
N TYR A 97 12.59 17.27 12.32
CA TYR A 97 11.85 16.19 12.93
C TYR A 97 12.78 15.42 13.84
N MET A 98 12.24 14.98 14.98
CA MET A 98 12.94 14.11 15.91
C MET A 98 12.10 12.88 16.21
N THR A 99 12.70 11.70 16.06
CA THR A 99 12.12 10.43 16.48
C THR A 99 12.77 10.03 17.79
N VAL A 100 11.95 9.84 18.81
CA VAL A 100 12.34 9.56 20.19
C VAL A 100 12.01 8.11 20.49
N GLU A 101 12.96 7.39 21.04
CA GLU A 101 12.76 6.05 21.58
C GLU A 101 12.48 6.15 23.06
N MET A 102 11.30 5.70 23.46
CA MET A 102 10.75 5.87 24.80
C MET A 102 10.73 4.54 25.53
N ASP A 103 10.76 4.59 26.86
CA ASP A 103 10.63 3.42 27.73
C ASP A 103 9.19 2.86 27.74
N ARG A 104 8.19 3.74 27.64
CA ARG A 104 6.78 3.37 27.63
C ARG A 104 6.23 3.37 26.20
N PRO A 105 5.45 2.35 25.80
CA PRO A 105 4.82 2.33 24.49
C PRO A 105 3.67 3.34 24.44
N PHE A 106 3.46 3.92 23.28
CA PHE A 106 2.36 4.82 23.00
C PHE A 106 1.75 4.51 21.62
N VAL A 107 0.44 4.35 21.60
CA VAL A 107 -0.35 4.17 20.38
C VAL A 107 -1.36 5.30 20.31
N TRP A 108 -1.47 5.92 19.14
CA TRP A 108 -2.46 6.97 18.93
C TRP A 108 -3.88 6.39 18.94
N PRO A 109 -4.86 7.12 19.49
CA PRO A 109 -6.26 6.73 19.36
C PRO A 109 -6.67 6.66 17.89
N GLU A 110 -7.62 5.79 17.60
CA GLU A 110 -8.23 5.67 16.28
C GLU A 110 -8.87 7.00 15.83
N TYR A 111 -9.03 7.15 14.53
CA TYR A 111 -9.70 8.33 14.00
C TYR A 111 -11.19 8.28 14.34
N PRO A 112 -11.81 9.41 14.69
CA PRO A 112 -13.25 9.45 14.87
C PRO A 112 -13.96 9.21 13.53
N GLU A 113 -15.12 8.54 13.59
CA GLU A 113 -15.99 8.36 12.42
C GLU A 113 -16.61 9.69 11.99
N ASN A 114 -16.99 10.52 12.97
CA ASN A 114 -17.57 11.84 12.73
C ASN A 114 -16.55 12.98 12.95
N TRP A 115 -16.36 13.80 11.92
CA TRP A 115 -15.45 14.95 11.91
C TRP A 115 -16.15 16.30 12.12
N GLU A 116 -17.46 16.34 12.29
CA GLU A 116 -18.24 17.58 12.49
C GLU A 116 -17.69 18.50 13.59
N PRO A 117 -17.28 17.99 14.78
CA PRO A 117 -16.70 18.84 15.83
C PRO A 117 -15.36 19.49 15.43
N TRP A 118 -14.71 18.98 14.39
CA TRP A 118 -13.43 19.47 13.85
C TRP A 118 -13.59 20.17 12.48
N GLY A 119 -14.80 20.61 12.14
CA GLY A 119 -15.09 21.33 10.90
C GLY A 119 -15.46 20.44 9.71
N GLY A 120 -15.84 19.18 9.96
CA GLY A 120 -16.43 18.26 8.98
C GLY A 120 -15.47 17.67 7.95
N ALA A 121 -14.31 18.30 7.73
CA ALA A 121 -13.31 17.81 6.79
C ALA A 121 -12.26 16.94 7.52
N PRO A 122 -12.09 15.67 7.11
CA PRO A 122 -10.99 14.86 7.62
C PRO A 122 -9.64 15.48 7.22
N PRO A 123 -8.58 15.29 8.01
CA PRO A 123 -7.26 15.77 7.65
C PRO A 123 -6.83 15.19 6.30
N ARG A 124 -6.10 15.98 5.49
CA ARG A 124 -5.61 15.56 4.15
C ARG A 124 -4.95 14.17 4.12
N GLY A 125 -4.28 13.76 5.21
CA GLY A 125 -3.66 12.44 5.31
C GLY A 125 -4.67 11.29 5.46
N VAL A 126 -5.79 11.50 6.14
CA VAL A 126 -6.89 10.53 6.30
C VAL A 126 -7.69 10.44 5.00
N GLU A 127 -7.96 11.58 4.36
CA GLU A 127 -8.73 11.62 3.12
C GLU A 127 -8.05 10.84 1.97
N GLY A 128 -6.73 10.91 1.87
CA GLY A 128 -5.95 10.11 0.93
C GLY A 128 -6.04 8.60 1.19
N GLN A 129 -6.19 8.19 2.45
CA GLN A 129 -6.30 6.78 2.83
C GLN A 129 -7.67 6.20 2.51
N VAL A 130 -8.73 6.95 2.84
CA VAL A 130 -10.10 6.59 2.44
C VAL A 130 -10.21 6.47 0.92
N LYS A 131 -9.54 7.37 0.15
CA LYS A 131 -9.50 7.30 -1.31
C LYS A 131 -8.73 6.07 -1.81
N ASN A 132 -7.60 5.73 -1.20
CA ASN A 132 -6.82 4.55 -1.57
C ASN A 132 -7.55 3.24 -1.26
N GLU A 133 -8.14 3.09 -0.07
CA GLU A 133 -8.91 1.91 0.32
C GLU A 133 -10.16 1.71 -0.53
N LYS A 134 -10.86 2.81 -0.88
CA LYS A 134 -11.98 2.77 -1.84
C LYS A 134 -11.49 2.36 -3.22
N GLY A 135 -10.37 2.91 -3.68
CA GLY A 135 -9.73 2.54 -4.95
C GLY A 135 -9.29 1.07 -4.99
N GLU A 136 -8.75 0.54 -3.90
CA GLU A 136 -8.34 -0.86 -3.76
C GLU A 136 -9.55 -1.80 -3.73
N ARG A 137 -10.60 -1.48 -2.98
CA ARG A 137 -11.87 -2.23 -3.00
C ARG A 137 -12.52 -2.26 -4.37
N LEU A 138 -12.49 -1.14 -5.11
CA LEU A 138 -13.00 -1.07 -6.48
C LEU A 138 -12.14 -1.93 -7.44
N ARG A 139 -10.82 -1.93 -7.29
CA ARG A 139 -9.91 -2.79 -8.06
C ARG A 139 -10.10 -4.27 -7.75
N GLU A 140 -10.32 -4.63 -6.49
CA GLU A 140 -10.59 -6.00 -6.06
C GLU A 140 -11.97 -6.47 -6.52
N GLY A 141 -12.99 -5.62 -6.43
CA GLY A 141 -14.31 -5.88 -7.00
C GLY A 141 -14.27 -6.08 -8.51
N GLY A 142 -13.51 -5.24 -9.22
CA GLY A 142 -13.27 -5.40 -10.66
C GLY A 142 -12.52 -6.70 -11.01
N ARG A 143 -11.50 -7.08 -10.22
CA ARG A 143 -10.81 -8.38 -10.38
C ARG A 143 -11.75 -9.56 -10.19
N LYS A 144 -12.56 -9.55 -9.12
CA LYS A 144 -13.56 -10.61 -8.87
C LYS A 144 -14.56 -10.73 -10.02
N MET A 145 -15.02 -9.60 -10.58
CA MET A 145 -15.95 -9.60 -11.71
C MET A 145 -15.33 -10.24 -12.97
N ILE A 146 -14.06 -9.93 -13.26
CA ILE A 146 -13.30 -10.55 -14.37
C ILE A 146 -13.11 -12.06 -14.14
N ASP A 147 -12.86 -12.48 -12.90
CA ASP A 147 -12.72 -13.90 -12.55
C ASP A 147 -14.05 -14.65 -12.75
N TRP A 148 -15.19 -14.09 -12.33
CA TRP A 148 -16.53 -14.67 -12.57
C TRP A 148 -16.88 -14.80 -14.07
N GLU A 149 -16.57 -13.79 -14.88
CA GLU A 149 -16.79 -13.85 -16.33
C GLU A 149 -15.92 -14.93 -16.99
N ARG A 150 -14.64 -15.00 -16.61
CA ARG A 150 -13.70 -16.02 -17.10
C ARG A 150 -14.14 -17.43 -16.74
N ASP A 151 -14.62 -17.65 -15.52
CA ASP A 151 -15.13 -18.95 -15.08
C ASP A 151 -16.43 -19.33 -15.81
N GLY A 152 -17.31 -18.37 -16.10
CA GLY A 152 -18.50 -18.58 -16.93
C GLY A 152 -18.20 -18.95 -18.40
N GLU A 153 -17.18 -18.33 -18.99
CA GLU A 153 -16.68 -18.68 -20.33
C GLU A 153 -16.03 -20.08 -20.36
N ALA A 154 -15.29 -20.43 -19.30
CA ALA A 154 -14.72 -21.78 -19.15
C ALA A 154 -15.80 -22.85 -19.04
N GLU A 155 -16.89 -22.61 -18.30
CA GLU A 155 -18.01 -23.57 -18.22
C GLU A 155 -18.75 -23.74 -19.55
N SER A 156 -19.00 -22.65 -20.27
CA SER A 156 -19.72 -22.68 -21.55
C SER A 156 -18.90 -23.38 -22.65
N THR A 157 -17.58 -23.15 -22.71
CA THR A 157 -16.67 -23.87 -23.61
C THR A 157 -16.57 -25.36 -23.27
N LEU A 158 -16.52 -25.72 -21.98
CA LEU A 158 -16.55 -27.12 -21.53
C LEU A 158 -17.87 -27.83 -21.89
N ARG A 159 -19.02 -27.15 -21.74
CA ARG A 159 -20.33 -27.67 -22.17
C ARG A 159 -20.38 -27.91 -23.67
N LEU A 160 -19.88 -26.96 -24.48
CA LEU A 160 -19.82 -27.10 -25.94
C LEU A 160 -18.97 -28.31 -26.35
N ARG A 161 -17.81 -28.49 -25.71
CA ARG A 161 -16.91 -29.61 -25.96
C ARG A 161 -17.51 -30.96 -25.59
N ARG A 162 -18.28 -31.05 -24.50
CA ARG A 162 -19.05 -32.25 -24.15
C ARG A 162 -20.12 -32.57 -25.19
N MET A 163 -20.90 -31.57 -25.60
CA MET A 163 -21.94 -31.72 -26.63
C MET A 163 -21.36 -32.19 -27.98
N GLN A 164 -20.23 -31.63 -28.40
CA GLN A 164 -19.52 -32.06 -29.61
C GLN A 164 -19.02 -33.51 -29.49
N GLY A 165 -18.47 -33.88 -28.33
CA GLY A 165 -18.03 -35.26 -28.07
C GLY A 165 -19.18 -36.27 -28.11
N GLU A 166 -20.34 -35.92 -27.55
CA GLU A 166 -21.55 -36.73 -27.61
C GLU A 166 -22.12 -36.83 -29.04
N ALA A 167 -22.11 -35.74 -29.79
CA ALA A 167 -22.52 -35.72 -31.20
C ALA A 167 -21.62 -36.63 -32.06
N LEU A 168 -20.30 -36.55 -31.88
CA LEU A 168 -19.32 -37.43 -32.51
C LEU A 168 -19.56 -38.91 -32.16
N ARG A 169 -19.87 -39.20 -30.89
CA ARG A 169 -20.21 -40.57 -30.45
C ARG A 169 -21.49 -41.07 -31.12
N LYS A 170 -22.53 -40.24 -31.19
CA LYS A 170 -23.79 -40.58 -31.89
C LYS A 170 -23.59 -40.78 -33.39
N GLN A 171 -22.78 -39.93 -34.04
CA GLN A 171 -22.41 -40.12 -35.45
C GLN A 171 -21.64 -41.41 -35.68
N ALA A 172 -20.67 -41.73 -34.82
CA ALA A 172 -19.92 -42.99 -34.91
C ALA A 172 -20.83 -44.22 -34.71
N GLN A 173 -21.82 -44.13 -33.81
CA GLN A 173 -22.81 -45.16 -33.60
C GLN A 173 -23.74 -45.32 -34.82
N ALA A 174 -24.22 -44.22 -35.40
CA ALA A 174 -25.02 -44.23 -36.62
C ALA A 174 -24.24 -44.76 -37.85
N VAL A 175 -22.93 -44.48 -37.95
CA VAL A 175 -22.06 -45.05 -39.00
C VAL A 175 -21.89 -46.56 -38.78
N LYS A 176 -21.73 -47.03 -37.54
CA LYS A 176 -21.72 -48.46 -37.22
C LYS A 176 -23.04 -49.13 -37.59
N GLU A 177 -24.17 -48.50 -37.29
CA GLU A 177 -25.51 -49.02 -37.63
C GLU A 177 -25.76 -49.03 -39.14
N ARG A 178 -25.35 -47.98 -39.87
CA ARG A 178 -25.36 -47.94 -41.34
C ARG A 178 -24.49 -49.04 -41.97
N ASN A 179 -23.27 -49.22 -41.46
CA ASN A 179 -22.37 -50.26 -41.93
C ASN A 179 -22.83 -51.66 -41.49
N GLY A 180 -23.68 -51.77 -40.47
CA GLY A 180 -24.32 -53.01 -40.04
C GLY A 180 -25.52 -53.44 -40.91
N GLN A 181 -26.11 -52.51 -41.69
CA GLN A 181 -27.22 -52.81 -42.61
C GLN A 181 -26.80 -53.09 -44.06
N LEU A 182 -25.56 -52.74 -44.45
CA LEU A 182 -24.96 -53.17 -45.71
C LEU A 182 -24.12 -54.42 -45.47
N GLY A 183 -24.78 -55.59 -45.51
CA GLY A 183 -24.11 -56.89 -45.49
C GLY A 183 -23.10 -57.02 -46.64
N PRO A 184 -22.03 -57.83 -46.47
CA PRO A 184 -20.89 -57.81 -47.39
C PRO A 184 -21.29 -58.43 -48.74
N LYS A 185 -21.47 -57.60 -49.76
CA LYS A 185 -21.39 -58.06 -51.15
C LYS A 185 -19.97 -57.86 -51.65
N ILE A 186 -19.33 -59.01 -51.83
CA ILE A 186 -18.06 -59.23 -52.54
C ILE A 186 -18.20 -58.71 -53.98
N SER A 187 -17.20 -57.96 -54.48
CA SER A 187 -16.54 -58.28 -55.76
C SER A 187 -15.36 -57.34 -56.04
N PHE A 188 -14.24 -57.98 -56.37
CA PHE A 188 -13.10 -57.47 -57.11
C PHE A 188 -13.46 -56.46 -58.20
N LEU A 189 -12.59 -55.46 -58.42
CA LEU A 189 -12.12 -55.08 -59.75
C LEU A 189 -10.80 -54.28 -59.65
N GLN A 190 -9.82 -54.76 -60.40
CA GLN A 190 -8.50 -54.16 -60.66
C GLN A 190 -8.61 -52.89 -61.53
N ALA A 191 -7.49 -52.15 -61.56
CA ALA A 191 -7.11 -51.09 -62.51
C ALA A 191 -7.64 -49.67 -62.16
N ASN A 192 -6.93 -48.55 -62.38
CA ASN A 192 -5.76 -48.30 -63.23
C ASN A 192 -5.03 -47.00 -62.82
N LYS A 193 -3.78 -46.91 -63.30
CA LYS A 193 -2.88 -45.74 -63.41
C LYS A 193 -3.55 -44.45 -63.93
N GLY A 194 -3.02 -43.30 -63.50
CA GLY A 194 -3.15 -42.00 -64.19
C GLY A 194 -3.23 -40.83 -63.20
N ASP A 195 -2.12 -40.21 -62.81
CA ASP A 195 -1.57 -38.98 -63.41
C ASP A 195 -2.58 -37.85 -63.60
N MET A 196 -2.36 -36.72 -62.89
CA MET A 196 -2.22 -35.42 -63.55
C MET A 196 -1.59 -34.38 -62.61
N LYS A 197 -0.31 -34.08 -62.92
CA LYS A 197 0.33 -32.80 -62.63
C LYS A 197 -0.26 -31.71 -63.53
N VAL A 198 -0.32 -30.49 -63.01
CA VAL A 198 -0.40 -29.20 -63.73
C VAL A 198 0.48 -28.28 -62.86
N LYS A 199 1.77 -27.97 -63.11
CA LYS A 199 2.41 -27.19 -64.20
C LYS A 199 1.52 -26.05 -64.67
N VAL A 200 1.83 -24.79 -64.37
CA VAL A 200 3.08 -24.09 -64.73
C VAL A 200 3.69 -23.35 -63.55
#